data_AF-A0A519PHT6-F1
#
_entry.id   AF-A0A519PHT6-F1
#
_cell.length_a   1.000
_cell.length_b   1.000
_cell.length_c   1.000
_cell.angle_alpha   90.00
_cell.angle_beta   90.00
_cell.angle_gamma   90.00
#
_symmetry.space_group_name_H-M   'P 1'
#
loop_
_entity.id
_entity.type
_entity.pdbx_description
1 polymer ?
#
loop_
_entity_poly.entity_id
_entity_poly.type
_entity_poly.pdbx_seq_one_letter_code
_entity_poly.pdbx_strand_id
1 'polypeptide(L)'
;MADASSGWRFWIDRGGTFTDVVARAPDGSLKVDKLLSVNAERYADAAVEGVRRFVATNPAPIEAVRMGTTVATNALLERKGARTALAITAGLGDALRIGWQSRPALFDLNIRLPEPLYEAVLEIDERIGADGAVVRPLNVASAQAGFARLRAEGFEALAIVLMHGWRHTAHERQLAEIAAEVGFAQVSVSHEVAPLIKLISRGDTTVADAYLSPVLRAYVDRVATALGAETELQFMQSNGGLTAARAFRGKDAILSGPAGGVVGMAATAEAAGFSRVIGFDMGGTSTDVSHYAGAYERVSEKAVAGARLRAPMLDIHTVAAGGGSICRFDGSRLRVGPESAGADPGPVAYRRGGPLSITDCNLMLGKLRPEDFPAVFGPDGDLPLDAAAVRAAFDQLCAQVEAATGRPADPLA
;
A
#
# COMPACT_ATOMS: atom_id res chain seq x y z
N MET A 1 24.90 18.36 21.66
CA MET A 1 25.59 17.12 22.07
C MET A 1 24.88 15.99 21.34
N ALA A 2 25.53 15.42 20.32
CA ALA A 2 24.94 14.33 19.55
C ALA A 2 24.79 13.12 20.45
N ASP A 3 23.55 12.63 20.55
CA ASP A 3 23.17 11.39 21.20
C ASP A 3 24.08 10.26 20.67
N ALA A 4 25.03 9.83 21.52
CA ALA A 4 25.95 8.75 21.24
C ALA A 4 25.18 7.43 21.37
N SER A 5 24.33 7.16 20.38
CA SER A 5 23.57 5.91 20.29
C SER A 5 24.54 4.75 20.15
N SER A 6 24.53 3.81 21.10
CA SER A 6 25.40 2.63 21.08
C SER A 6 24.95 1.54 20.10
N GLY A 7 23.90 1.78 19.31
CA GLY A 7 23.30 0.82 18.39
C GLY A 7 22.99 1.40 17.01
N TRP A 8 22.57 0.53 16.10
CA TRP A 8 22.12 0.90 14.77
C TRP A 8 20.72 1.51 14.79
N ARG A 9 20.51 2.55 13.98
CA ARG A 9 19.17 3.09 13.67
C ARG A 9 18.93 3.01 12.17
N PHE A 10 17.75 2.52 11.76
CA PHE A 10 17.40 2.35 10.35
C PHE A 10 16.15 3.13 9.97
N TRP A 11 16.16 3.68 8.76
CA TRP A 11 15.00 4.22 8.06
C TRP A 11 14.87 3.48 6.74
N ILE A 12 13.72 2.84 6.52
CA ILE A 12 13.52 1.95 5.39
C ILE A 12 12.26 2.38 4.64
N ASP A 13 12.36 2.56 3.33
CA ASP A 13 11.20 2.67 2.47
C ASP A 13 11.09 1.45 1.58
N ARG A 14 10.06 0.62 1.84
CA ARG A 14 9.77 -0.55 1.03
C ARG A 14 8.79 -0.17 -0.09
N GLY A 15 9.37 0.27 -1.21
CA GLY A 15 8.65 0.52 -2.46
C GLY A 15 8.24 -0.76 -3.19
N GLY A 16 7.57 -0.61 -4.34
CA GLY A 16 7.17 -1.72 -5.19
C GLY A 16 8.32 -2.38 -5.95
N THR A 17 9.31 -1.59 -6.37
CA THR A 17 10.46 -2.09 -7.16
C THR A 17 11.71 -2.28 -6.32
N PHE A 18 12.09 -1.24 -5.57
CA PHE A 18 13.26 -1.25 -4.70
C PHE A 18 12.86 -0.95 -3.26
N THR A 19 13.68 -1.46 -2.35
CA THR A 19 13.68 -1.12 -0.94
C THR A 19 14.93 -0.30 -0.65
N ASP A 20 14.70 0.92 -0.18
CA ASP A 20 15.74 1.87 0.18
C ASP A 20 16.02 1.78 1.68
N VAL A 21 17.29 1.64 2.05
CA VAL A 21 17.72 1.49 3.43
C VAL A 21 18.72 2.59 3.76
N VAL A 22 18.38 3.45 4.71
CA VAL A 22 19.30 4.40 5.33
C VAL A 22 19.61 3.90 6.73
N ALA A 23 20.90 3.72 7.03
CA ALA A 23 21.39 3.23 8.32
C ALA A 23 22.30 4.26 8.97
N ARG A 24 22.06 4.57 10.24
CA ARG A 24 23.02 5.27 11.10
C ARG A 24 23.73 4.25 11.97
N ALA A 25 25.04 4.15 11.78
CA ALA A 25 25.90 3.27 12.56
C ALA A 25 26.12 3.81 13.99
N PRO A 26 26.60 2.97 14.93
CA PRO A 26 26.89 3.39 16.30
C PRO A 26 27.92 4.53 16.41
N ASP A 27 28.81 4.66 15.44
CA ASP A 27 29.78 5.77 15.34
C ASP A 27 29.14 7.08 14.80
N GLY A 28 27.85 7.04 14.45
CA GLY A 28 27.08 8.14 13.90
C GLY A 28 27.17 8.28 12.38
N SER A 29 27.95 7.45 11.68
CA SER A 29 28.06 7.49 10.21
C SER A 29 26.76 7.05 9.53
N LEU A 30 26.42 7.71 8.42
CA LEU A 30 25.28 7.33 7.59
C LEU A 30 25.74 6.43 6.45
N LYS A 31 24.99 5.36 6.22
CA LYS A 31 25.18 4.42 5.13
C LYS A 31 23.86 4.19 4.41
N VAL A 32 23.95 3.90 3.12
CA VAL A 32 22.78 3.62 2.28
C VAL A 32 22.97 2.30 1.55
N ASP A 33 21.89 1.54 1.41
CA ASP A 33 21.83 0.35 0.57
C ASP A 33 20.49 0.33 -0.19
N LYS A 34 20.46 -0.33 -1.34
CA LYS A 34 19.28 -0.45 -2.20
C LYS A 34 19.13 -1.90 -2.67
N LEU A 35 18.00 -2.49 -2.34
CA LEU A 35 17.68 -3.89 -2.64
C LEU A 35 16.46 -3.96 -3.56
N LEU A 36 16.33 -5.03 -4.34
CA LEU A 36 15.06 -5.33 -5.02
C LEU A 36 14.00 -5.67 -3.98
N SER A 37 12.80 -5.08 -4.08
CA SER A 37 11.73 -5.31 -3.10
C SER A 37 11.21 -6.75 -3.10
N VAL A 38 11.38 -7.47 -4.21
CA VAL A 38 11.01 -8.86 -4.40
C VAL A 38 12.17 -9.59 -5.07
N ASN A 39 12.79 -10.53 -4.36
CA ASN A 39 13.82 -11.42 -4.88
C ASN A 39 13.85 -12.73 -4.07
N ALA A 40 12.85 -13.57 -4.29
CA ALA A 40 12.59 -14.77 -3.48
C ALA A 40 13.74 -15.80 -3.52
N GLU A 41 14.57 -15.77 -4.56
CA GLU A 41 15.76 -16.62 -4.71
C GLU A 41 16.88 -16.24 -3.74
N ARG A 42 16.88 -15.02 -3.19
CA ARG A 42 17.97 -14.47 -2.36
C ARG A 42 17.56 -14.18 -0.93
N TYR A 43 16.37 -13.64 -0.73
CA TYR A 43 15.88 -13.25 0.59
C TYR A 43 14.37 -13.27 0.66
N ALA A 44 13.85 -13.58 1.85
CA ALA A 44 12.42 -13.60 2.12
C ALA A 44 11.81 -12.19 2.22
N ASP A 45 12.59 -11.20 2.68
CA ASP A 45 12.17 -9.81 2.79
C ASP A 45 13.36 -8.85 2.64
N ALA A 46 13.20 -7.84 1.80
CA ALA A 46 14.26 -6.90 1.45
C ALA A 46 14.64 -5.97 2.61
N ALA A 47 13.68 -5.58 3.45
CA ALA A 47 13.95 -4.68 4.58
C ALA A 47 14.76 -5.41 5.66
N VAL A 48 14.36 -6.64 6.00
CA VAL A 48 15.11 -7.51 6.92
C VAL A 48 16.51 -7.79 6.38
N GLU A 49 16.63 -8.13 5.10
CA GLU A 49 17.94 -8.39 4.48
C GLU A 49 18.85 -7.17 4.51
N GLY A 50 18.32 -5.97 4.20
CA GLY A 50 19.08 -4.73 4.27
C GLY A 50 19.64 -4.47 5.68
N VAL A 51 18.83 -4.65 6.72
CA VAL A 51 19.30 -4.56 8.11
C VAL A 51 20.37 -5.60 8.40
N ARG A 52 20.15 -6.87 8.01
CA ARG A 52 21.08 -7.97 8.23
C ARG A 52 22.45 -7.70 7.61
N ARG A 53 22.51 -7.13 6.39
CA ARG A 53 23.77 -6.77 5.71
C ARG A 53 24.58 -5.77 6.52
N PHE A 54 23.95 -4.73 7.06
CA PHE A 54 24.66 -3.74 7.89
C PHE A 54 25.14 -4.34 9.22
N VAL A 55 24.28 -5.08 9.92
CA VAL A 55 24.64 -5.73 11.20
C VAL A 55 25.76 -6.76 11.02
N ALA A 56 25.81 -7.46 9.88
CA ALA A 56 26.91 -8.37 9.58
C ALA A 56 28.29 -7.67 9.47
N THR A 57 28.32 -6.39 9.06
CA THR A 57 29.56 -5.61 9.00
C THR A 57 29.99 -5.02 10.34
N ASN A 58 29.04 -4.81 11.26
CA ASN A 58 29.30 -4.35 12.63
C ASN A 58 28.19 -4.88 13.54
N PRO A 59 28.47 -5.90 14.38
CA PRO A 59 27.48 -6.63 15.17
C PRO A 59 27.04 -5.86 16.43
N ALA A 60 26.67 -4.59 16.26
CA ALA A 60 26.07 -3.76 17.29
C ALA A 60 24.54 -4.01 17.36
N PRO A 61 23.90 -3.76 18.51
CA PRO A 61 22.46 -3.94 18.65
C PRO A 61 21.68 -3.00 17.71
N ILE A 62 20.48 -3.44 17.30
CA ILE A 62 19.52 -2.61 16.57
C ILE A 62 18.70 -1.85 17.61
N GLU A 63 18.78 -0.53 17.61
CA GLU A 63 18.02 0.31 18.54
C GLU A 63 16.62 0.59 18.00
N ALA A 64 16.53 1.06 16.76
CA ALA A 64 15.27 1.48 16.17
C ALA A 64 15.23 1.25 14.66
N VAL A 65 14.06 0.87 14.17
CA VAL A 65 13.74 0.72 12.76
C VAL A 65 12.44 1.47 12.48
N ARG A 66 12.51 2.44 11.56
CA ARG A 66 11.36 3.22 11.09
C ARG A 66 11.10 2.88 9.63
N MET A 67 9.87 2.52 9.30
CA MET A 67 9.58 1.95 7.99
C MET A 67 8.34 2.54 7.31
N GLY A 68 8.49 2.95 6.05
CA GLY A 68 7.39 3.12 5.10
C GLY A 68 7.17 1.83 4.31
N THR A 69 5.91 1.49 4.02
CA THR A 69 5.61 0.27 3.25
C THR A 69 4.44 0.47 2.30
N THR A 70 4.57 -0.13 1.12
CA THR A 70 3.52 -0.14 0.10
C THR A 70 2.60 -1.37 0.18
N VAL A 71 2.81 -2.27 1.16
CA VAL A 71 2.09 -3.56 1.28
C VAL A 71 0.56 -3.39 1.29
N ALA A 72 0.02 -2.48 2.12
CA ALA A 72 -1.44 -2.26 2.17
C ALA A 72 -1.99 -1.71 0.85
N THR A 73 -1.28 -0.74 0.25
CA THR A 73 -1.69 -0.12 -1.01
C THR A 73 -1.71 -1.14 -2.14
N ASN A 74 -0.68 -1.98 -2.24
CA ASN A 74 -0.59 -3.03 -3.26
C ASN A 74 -1.64 -4.12 -3.03
N ALA A 75 -1.84 -4.58 -1.79
CA ALA A 75 -2.89 -5.55 -1.46
C ALA A 75 -4.29 -5.04 -1.84
N LEU A 76 -4.54 -3.73 -1.66
CA LEU A 76 -5.79 -3.10 -2.06
C LEU A 76 -5.95 -3.02 -3.59
N LEU A 77 -4.90 -2.62 -4.31
CA LEU A 77 -4.89 -2.51 -5.77
C LEU A 77 -5.05 -3.87 -6.46
N GLU A 78 -4.32 -4.88 -5.97
CA GLU A 78 -4.32 -6.24 -6.52
C GLU A 78 -5.49 -7.10 -6.02
N ARG A 79 -6.33 -6.56 -5.13
CA ARG A 79 -7.43 -7.30 -4.47
C ARG A 79 -6.95 -8.58 -3.77
N LYS A 80 -5.82 -8.48 -3.06
CA LYS A 80 -5.17 -9.54 -2.28
C LYS A 80 -5.21 -9.28 -0.77
N GLY A 81 -6.35 -8.83 -0.26
CA GLY A 81 -6.61 -8.75 1.18
C GLY A 81 -7.24 -10.02 1.74
N ALA A 82 -7.56 -9.98 3.04
CA ALA A 82 -8.21 -11.09 3.72
C ALA A 82 -9.65 -11.26 3.26
N ARG A 83 -10.11 -12.51 3.20
CA ARG A 83 -11.49 -12.84 2.84
C ARG A 83 -12.44 -12.28 3.91
N THR A 84 -13.20 -11.25 3.56
CA THR A 84 -13.90 -10.38 4.53
C THR A 84 -15.41 -10.49 4.42
N ALA A 85 -16.08 -10.61 5.58
CA ALA A 85 -17.53 -10.50 5.70
C ALA A 85 -17.95 -9.18 6.38
N LEU A 86 -19.13 -8.68 6.03
CA LEU A 86 -19.76 -7.51 6.64
C LEU A 86 -20.91 -7.93 7.56
N ALA A 87 -20.83 -7.60 8.85
CA ALA A 87 -21.94 -7.67 9.79
C ALA A 87 -22.56 -6.28 9.94
N ILE A 88 -23.84 -6.13 9.59
CA ILE A 88 -24.52 -4.83 9.55
C ILE A 88 -25.94 -4.95 10.09
N THR A 89 -26.48 -3.87 10.68
CA THR A 89 -27.88 -3.84 11.16
C THR A 89 -28.86 -4.34 10.09
N ALA A 90 -29.79 -5.21 10.47
CA ALA A 90 -30.76 -5.78 9.54
C ALA A 90 -31.60 -4.74 8.79
N GLY A 91 -31.89 -5.04 7.52
CA GLY A 91 -32.52 -4.12 6.56
C GLY A 91 -31.57 -3.12 5.91
N LEU A 92 -30.26 -3.22 6.18
CA LEU A 92 -29.22 -2.34 5.60
C LEU A 92 -28.11 -3.12 4.90
N GLY A 93 -28.32 -4.40 4.58
CA GLY A 93 -27.31 -5.27 3.98
C GLY A 93 -26.67 -4.74 2.69
N ASP A 94 -27.45 -4.03 1.87
CA ASP A 94 -26.99 -3.43 0.62
C ASP A 94 -26.45 -2.00 0.74
N ALA A 95 -26.41 -1.43 1.95
CA ALA A 95 -26.11 -0.01 2.15
C ALA A 95 -24.75 0.39 1.55
N LEU A 96 -23.69 -0.39 1.81
CA LEU A 96 -22.34 -0.07 1.31
C LEU A 96 -22.22 -0.24 -0.21
N ARG A 97 -22.89 -1.25 -0.77
CA ARG A 97 -22.98 -1.48 -2.21
C ARG A 97 -23.70 -0.34 -2.93
N ILE A 98 -24.81 0.15 -2.37
CA ILE A 98 -25.56 1.30 -2.90
C ILE A 98 -24.73 2.59 -2.79
N GLY A 99 -24.06 2.78 -1.65
CA GLY A 99 -23.26 3.96 -1.37
C GLY A 99 -24.10 5.24 -1.38
N TRP A 100 -23.65 6.23 -2.16
CA TRP A 100 -24.31 7.54 -2.30
C TRP A 100 -25.13 7.69 -3.58
N GLN A 101 -25.27 6.62 -4.38
CA GLN A 101 -25.88 6.65 -5.71
C GLN A 101 -25.20 7.62 -6.70
N SER A 102 -24.01 8.13 -6.36
CA SER A 102 -23.19 8.99 -7.23
C SER A 102 -22.70 8.20 -8.44
N ARG A 103 -22.89 8.72 -9.65
CA ARG A 103 -22.40 8.12 -10.90
C ARG A 103 -20.94 8.55 -11.13
N PRO A 104 -19.96 7.63 -11.13
CA PRO A 104 -18.55 7.99 -11.35
C PRO A 104 -18.32 8.68 -12.70
N ALA A 105 -18.99 8.18 -13.74
CA ALA A 105 -19.09 8.81 -15.05
C ALA A 105 -20.55 9.17 -15.30
N LEU A 106 -20.88 10.46 -15.18
CA LEU A 106 -22.26 10.98 -15.22
C LEU A 106 -23.04 10.55 -16.47
N PHE A 107 -22.36 10.38 -17.60
CA PHE A 107 -22.97 10.09 -18.90
C PHE A 107 -22.91 8.62 -19.31
N ASP A 108 -22.29 7.74 -18.52
CA ASP A 108 -22.26 6.32 -18.84
C ASP A 108 -23.67 5.72 -18.72
N LEU A 109 -24.14 5.09 -19.79
CA LEU A 109 -25.42 4.39 -19.79
C LEU A 109 -25.33 3.04 -19.05
N ASN A 110 -24.15 2.40 -19.10
CA ASN A 110 -23.86 1.15 -18.40
C ASN A 110 -23.03 1.44 -17.13
N ILE A 111 -23.71 1.68 -16.01
CA ILE A 111 -23.04 1.97 -14.73
C ILE A 111 -22.36 0.70 -14.22
N ARG A 112 -21.03 0.71 -14.14
CA ARG A 112 -20.26 -0.33 -13.46
C ARG A 112 -19.98 0.12 -12.03
N LEU A 113 -20.56 -0.57 -11.06
CA LEU A 113 -20.26 -0.34 -9.65
C LEU A 113 -18.89 -0.92 -9.31
N PRO A 114 -18.09 -0.26 -8.46
CA PRO A 114 -16.89 -0.86 -7.89
C PRO A 114 -17.23 -2.15 -7.15
N GLU A 115 -16.38 -3.15 -7.30
CA GLU A 115 -16.51 -4.40 -6.54
C GLU A 115 -16.24 -4.14 -5.05
N PRO A 116 -17.13 -4.57 -4.14
CA PRO A 116 -16.92 -4.41 -2.71
C PRO A 116 -15.69 -5.21 -2.24
N LEU A 117 -15.10 -4.78 -1.12
CA LEU A 117 -13.99 -5.52 -0.49
C LEU A 117 -14.46 -6.70 0.38
N TYR A 118 -15.77 -6.83 0.58
CA TYR A 118 -16.41 -7.93 1.30
C TYR A 118 -17.14 -8.86 0.33
N GLU A 119 -17.20 -10.15 0.65
CA GLU A 119 -17.85 -11.16 -0.22
C GLU A 119 -19.20 -11.64 0.34
N ALA A 120 -19.43 -11.48 1.65
CA ALA A 120 -20.69 -11.84 2.30
C ALA A 120 -21.19 -10.74 3.24
N VAL A 121 -22.51 -10.71 3.42
CA VAL A 121 -23.20 -9.83 4.35
C VAL A 121 -24.01 -10.68 5.33
N LEU A 122 -23.85 -10.38 6.61
CA LEU A 122 -24.70 -10.88 7.69
C LEU A 122 -25.48 -9.72 8.27
N GLU A 123 -26.80 -9.77 8.12
CA GLU A 123 -27.71 -8.83 8.75
C GLU A 123 -27.92 -9.22 10.22
N ILE A 124 -27.55 -8.31 11.12
CA ILE A 124 -27.67 -8.47 12.57
C ILE A 124 -29.05 -8.00 13.01
N ASP A 125 -29.79 -8.89 13.65
CA ASP A 125 -31.11 -8.61 14.21
C ASP A 125 -30.98 -7.79 15.50
N GLU A 126 -30.94 -6.47 15.32
CA GLU A 126 -30.67 -5.47 16.35
C GLU A 126 -31.14 -4.09 15.84
N ARG A 127 -31.53 -3.16 16.72
CA ARG A 127 -31.65 -1.75 16.37
C ARG A 127 -31.53 -0.81 17.59
N ILE A 128 -30.59 0.13 17.53
CA ILE A 128 -30.53 1.32 18.39
C ILE A 128 -31.15 2.53 17.67
N GLY A 129 -31.87 3.37 18.41
CA GLY A 129 -32.37 4.68 17.99
C GLY A 129 -31.30 5.78 18.08
N ALA A 130 -31.50 6.92 17.41
CA ALA A 130 -30.51 8.01 17.41
C ALA A 130 -30.27 8.60 18.82
N ASP A 131 -31.27 8.53 19.69
CA ASP A 131 -31.24 8.93 21.11
C ASP A 131 -30.60 7.89 22.04
N GLY A 132 -30.38 6.65 21.55
CA GLY A 132 -29.84 5.54 22.32
C GLY A 132 -30.89 4.56 22.83
N ALA A 133 -32.17 4.78 22.53
CA ALA A 133 -33.22 3.83 22.86
C ALA A 133 -33.00 2.51 22.12
N VAL A 134 -33.12 1.38 22.83
CA VAL A 134 -33.10 0.05 22.21
C VAL A 134 -34.44 -0.15 21.52
N VAL A 135 -34.47 -0.01 20.20
CA VAL A 135 -35.65 -0.25 19.36
C VAL A 135 -35.85 -1.75 19.16
N ARG A 136 -34.74 -2.48 19.00
CA ARG A 136 -34.73 -3.95 18.97
C ARG A 136 -33.48 -4.45 19.70
N PRO A 137 -33.61 -5.33 20.71
CA PRO A 137 -32.46 -5.89 21.40
C PRO A 137 -31.61 -6.74 20.47
N LEU A 138 -30.30 -6.80 20.73
CA LEU A 138 -29.40 -7.67 19.98
C LEU A 138 -29.77 -9.14 20.17
N ASN A 139 -30.04 -9.84 19.07
CA ASN A 139 -30.22 -11.29 19.06
C ASN A 139 -28.87 -12.01 19.06
N VAL A 140 -28.33 -12.25 20.26
CA VAL A 140 -27.01 -12.88 20.48
C VAL A 140 -26.93 -14.27 19.84
N ALA A 141 -27.94 -15.12 20.00
CA ALA A 141 -27.94 -16.48 19.48
C ALA A 141 -27.89 -16.50 17.95
N SER A 142 -28.64 -15.61 17.30
CA SER A 142 -28.61 -15.46 15.85
C SER A 142 -27.25 -14.94 15.35
N ALA A 143 -26.66 -13.95 16.03
CA ALA A 143 -25.33 -13.43 15.70
C ALA A 143 -24.25 -14.50 15.84
N GLN A 144 -24.25 -15.26 16.95
CA GLN A 144 -23.36 -16.40 17.17
C GLN A 144 -23.43 -17.43 16.05
N ALA A 145 -24.66 -17.85 15.69
CA ALA A 145 -24.86 -18.82 14.61
C ALA A 145 -24.39 -18.28 13.25
N GLY A 146 -24.68 -17.00 12.96
CA GLY A 146 -24.26 -16.33 11.74
C GLY A 146 -22.73 -16.22 11.61
N PHE A 147 -22.05 -15.82 12.68
CA PHE A 147 -20.59 -15.76 12.73
C PHE A 147 -19.96 -17.15 12.61
N ALA A 148 -20.52 -18.16 13.29
CA ALA A 148 -20.01 -19.53 13.19
C ALA A 148 -20.12 -20.08 11.76
N ARG A 149 -21.22 -19.78 11.07
CA ARG A 149 -21.39 -20.11 9.65
C ARG A 149 -20.34 -19.41 8.78
N LEU A 150 -20.14 -18.11 8.93
CA LEU A 150 -19.13 -17.36 8.16
C LEU A 150 -17.71 -17.93 8.40
N ARG A 151 -17.38 -18.30 9.65
CA ARG A 151 -16.10 -18.98 9.94
C ARG A 151 -15.98 -20.32 9.24
N ALA A 152 -17.02 -21.14 9.27
CA ALA A 152 -17.04 -22.43 8.57
C ALA A 152 -16.94 -22.29 7.04
N GLU A 153 -17.46 -21.20 6.48
CA GLU A 153 -17.31 -20.85 5.06
C GLU A 153 -15.92 -20.30 4.68
N GLY A 154 -15.03 -20.10 5.67
CA GLY A 154 -13.64 -19.67 5.46
C GLY A 154 -13.43 -18.16 5.44
N PHE A 155 -14.33 -17.36 6.02
CA PHE A 155 -14.10 -15.92 6.18
C PHE A 155 -13.08 -15.64 7.28
N GLU A 156 -12.00 -14.94 6.94
CA GLU A 156 -10.87 -14.66 7.83
C GLU A 156 -11.07 -13.41 8.69
N ALA A 157 -11.75 -12.41 8.12
CA ALA A 157 -11.95 -11.11 8.73
C ALA A 157 -13.44 -10.71 8.75
N LEU A 158 -13.82 -9.94 9.77
CA LEU A 158 -15.18 -9.45 9.96
C LEU A 158 -15.17 -7.93 10.18
N ALA A 159 -15.97 -7.21 9.40
CA ALA A 159 -16.28 -5.80 9.65
C ALA A 159 -17.67 -5.69 10.31
N ILE A 160 -17.75 -5.08 11.49
CA ILE A 160 -19.02 -4.88 12.22
C ILE A 160 -19.41 -3.40 12.13
N VAL A 161 -20.58 -3.13 11.55
CA VAL A 161 -21.08 -1.78 11.28
C VAL A 161 -22.57 -1.68 11.63
N LEU A 162 -22.89 -1.25 12.84
CA LEU A 162 -24.29 -1.07 13.27
C LEU A 162 -24.76 0.38 13.09
N MET A 163 -26.05 0.57 12.82
CA MET A 163 -26.67 1.89 12.79
C MET A 163 -26.51 2.58 14.15
N HIS A 164 -26.12 3.86 14.13
CA HIS A 164 -25.78 4.63 15.35
C HIS A 164 -24.65 4.05 16.24
N GLY A 165 -23.96 2.98 15.81
CA GLY A 165 -22.83 2.38 16.54
C GLY A 165 -21.69 3.34 16.85
N TRP A 166 -21.52 4.41 16.05
CA TRP A 166 -20.56 5.50 16.30
C TRP A 166 -20.75 6.24 17.64
N ARG A 167 -21.95 6.17 18.23
CA ARG A 167 -22.29 6.80 19.53
C ARG A 167 -22.68 5.77 20.57
N HIS A 168 -23.46 4.77 20.18
CA HIS A 168 -24.04 3.77 21.08
C HIS A 168 -23.39 2.41 20.80
N THR A 169 -22.26 2.17 21.45
CA THR A 169 -21.30 1.13 21.04
C THR A 169 -21.57 -0.25 21.63
N ALA A 170 -22.56 -0.39 22.53
CA ALA A 170 -22.73 -1.59 23.36
C ALA A 170 -22.90 -2.87 22.52
N HIS A 171 -23.81 -2.85 21.54
CA HIS A 171 -24.04 -4.00 20.67
C HIS A 171 -22.84 -4.30 19.75
N GLU A 172 -22.14 -3.28 19.26
CA GLU A 172 -20.92 -3.51 18.46
C GLU A 172 -19.81 -4.17 19.28
N ARG A 173 -19.62 -3.78 20.54
CA ARG A 173 -18.65 -4.41 21.46
C ARG A 173 -19.02 -5.86 21.74
N GLN A 174 -20.29 -6.11 22.06
CA GLN A 174 -20.77 -7.46 22.32
C GLN A 174 -20.62 -8.38 21.10
N LEU A 175 -20.89 -7.88 19.89
CA LEU A 175 -20.65 -8.64 18.66
C LEU A 175 -19.16 -8.91 18.44
N ALA A 176 -18.27 -7.98 18.79
CA ALA A 176 -16.83 -8.19 18.67
C ALA A 176 -16.33 -9.30 19.60
N GLU A 177 -16.83 -9.34 20.84
CA GLU A 177 -16.57 -10.43 21.80
C GLU A 177 -17.04 -11.78 21.24
N ILE A 178 -18.29 -11.84 20.75
CA ILE A 178 -18.84 -13.06 20.13
C ILE A 178 -17.99 -13.50 18.92
N ALA A 179 -17.60 -12.56 18.05
CA ALA A 179 -16.80 -12.89 16.88
C ALA A 179 -15.42 -13.45 17.26
N ALA A 180 -14.81 -12.92 18.33
CA ALA A 180 -13.56 -13.45 18.88
C ALA A 180 -13.73 -14.86 19.46
N GLU A 181 -14.79 -15.11 20.23
CA GLU A 181 -15.12 -16.44 20.78
C GLU A 181 -15.35 -17.49 19.69
N VAL A 182 -15.99 -17.08 18.58
CA VAL A 182 -16.24 -17.92 17.41
C VAL A 182 -14.96 -18.14 16.57
N GLY A 183 -13.90 -17.39 16.85
CA GLY A 183 -12.56 -17.61 16.29
C GLY A 183 -12.20 -16.75 15.08
N PHE A 184 -12.82 -15.59 14.89
CA PHE A 184 -12.31 -14.59 13.94
C PHE A 184 -10.97 -14.03 14.42
N ALA A 185 -9.92 -14.15 13.59
CA ALA A 185 -8.60 -13.59 13.90
C ALA A 185 -8.51 -12.07 13.64
N GLN A 186 -9.44 -11.52 12.85
CA GLN A 186 -9.58 -10.09 12.63
C GLN A 186 -11.02 -9.65 12.75
N VAL A 187 -11.27 -8.71 13.65
CA VAL A 187 -12.55 -8.03 13.79
C VAL A 187 -12.29 -6.54 13.78
N SER A 188 -12.88 -5.82 12.82
CA SER A 188 -12.84 -4.37 12.75
C SER A 188 -14.22 -3.84 13.12
N VAL A 189 -14.27 -3.04 14.19
CA VAL A 189 -15.52 -2.53 14.76
C VAL A 189 -15.67 -1.05 14.42
N SER A 190 -16.82 -0.67 13.87
CA SER A 190 -16.93 0.62 13.20
C SER A 190 -16.73 1.84 14.10
N HIS A 191 -17.15 1.78 15.36
CA HIS A 191 -16.91 2.87 16.32
C HIS A 191 -15.43 3.02 16.74
N GLU A 192 -14.62 1.97 16.63
CA GLU A 192 -13.18 2.05 16.92
C GLU A 192 -12.40 2.54 15.71
N VAL A 193 -12.79 2.07 14.53
CA VAL A 193 -12.08 2.34 13.27
C VAL A 193 -12.40 3.74 12.75
N ALA A 194 -13.67 4.12 12.71
CA ALA A 194 -14.11 5.40 12.15
C ALA A 194 -15.41 5.87 12.83
N PRO A 195 -15.35 6.46 14.05
CA PRO A 195 -16.52 6.89 14.83
C PRO A 195 -17.25 8.10 14.21
N LEU A 196 -17.79 7.93 13.02
CA LEU A 196 -18.47 8.95 12.23
C LEU A 196 -19.96 8.64 12.20
N ILE A 197 -20.81 9.66 12.24
CA ILE A 197 -22.27 9.47 12.10
C ILE A 197 -22.66 8.82 10.76
N LYS A 198 -21.91 9.08 9.68
CA LYS A 198 -22.19 8.63 8.31
C LYS A 198 -21.95 7.12 8.15
N LEU A 199 -23.03 6.33 7.99
CA LEU A 199 -22.98 4.87 7.88
C LEU A 199 -22.09 4.39 6.73
N ILE A 200 -22.23 4.97 5.53
CA ILE A 200 -21.49 4.53 4.33
C ILE A 200 -19.98 4.74 4.53
N SER A 201 -19.53 5.98 4.77
CA SER A 201 -18.11 6.28 4.96
C SER A 201 -17.49 5.52 6.14
N ARG A 202 -18.23 5.38 7.24
CA ARG A 202 -17.81 4.58 8.40
C ARG A 202 -17.66 3.10 8.02
N GLY A 203 -18.65 2.54 7.34
CA GLY A 203 -18.67 1.15 6.93
C GLY A 203 -17.57 0.82 5.94
N ASP A 204 -17.36 1.62 4.89
CA ASP A 204 -16.30 1.39 3.91
C ASP A 204 -14.91 1.41 4.56
N THR A 205 -14.67 2.36 5.48
CA THR A 205 -13.40 2.43 6.22
C THR A 205 -13.21 1.22 7.12
N THR A 206 -14.29 0.73 7.75
CA THR A 206 -14.27 -0.46 8.62
C THR A 206 -14.00 -1.73 7.82
N VAL A 207 -14.62 -1.86 6.64
CA VAL A 207 -14.36 -2.97 5.72
C VAL A 207 -12.93 -2.94 5.22
N ALA A 208 -12.42 -1.78 4.78
CA ALA A 208 -11.05 -1.68 4.32
C ALA A 208 -10.03 -2.01 5.43
N ASP A 209 -10.30 -1.61 6.67
CA ASP A 209 -9.49 -2.00 7.82
C ASP A 209 -9.50 -3.52 8.07
N ALA A 210 -10.67 -4.16 8.02
CA ALA A 210 -10.82 -5.61 8.17
C ALA A 210 -10.06 -6.37 7.07
N TYR A 211 -10.19 -5.88 5.83
CA TYR A 211 -9.58 -6.47 4.64
C TYR A 211 -8.05 -6.40 4.65
N LEU A 212 -7.48 -5.27 5.10
CA LEU A 212 -6.03 -5.01 4.98
C LEU A 212 -5.23 -5.36 6.25
N SER A 213 -5.83 -5.28 7.44
CA SER A 213 -5.10 -5.48 8.69
C SER A 213 -4.43 -6.87 8.82
N PRO A 214 -5.03 -7.99 8.36
CA PRO A 214 -4.36 -9.30 8.42
C PRO A 214 -3.08 -9.35 7.58
N VAL A 215 -3.12 -8.78 6.37
CA VAL A 215 -1.96 -8.71 5.47
C VAL A 215 -0.85 -7.88 6.10
N LEU A 216 -1.20 -6.74 6.68
CA LEU A 216 -0.25 -5.89 7.39
C LEU A 216 0.35 -6.56 8.61
N ARG A 217 -0.46 -7.19 9.46
CA ARG A 217 0.05 -7.88 10.65
C ARG A 217 0.99 -9.01 10.29
N ALA A 218 0.65 -9.84 9.30
CA ALA A 218 1.55 -10.88 8.82
C ALA A 218 2.91 -10.33 8.33
N TYR A 219 2.91 -9.12 7.76
CA TYR A 219 4.14 -8.42 7.38
C TYR A 219 4.90 -7.89 8.60
N VAL A 220 4.22 -7.16 9.48
CA VAL A 220 4.77 -6.58 10.70
C VAL A 220 5.37 -7.66 11.60
N ASP A 221 4.66 -8.77 11.83
CA ASP A 221 5.09 -9.87 12.69
C ASP A 221 6.33 -10.57 12.13
N ARG A 222 6.41 -10.73 10.81
CA ARG A 222 7.60 -11.27 10.13
C ARG A 222 8.82 -10.39 10.36
N VAL A 223 8.66 -9.08 10.17
CA VAL A 223 9.74 -8.10 10.37
C VAL A 223 10.13 -8.04 11.85
N ALA A 224 9.18 -7.95 12.77
CA ALA A 224 9.43 -7.92 14.21
C ALA A 224 10.16 -9.19 14.69
N THR A 225 9.73 -10.37 14.22
CA THR A 225 10.40 -11.65 14.55
C THR A 225 11.85 -11.66 14.06
N ALA A 226 12.09 -11.19 12.84
CA ALA A 226 13.43 -11.21 12.25
C ALA A 226 14.39 -10.18 12.89
N LEU A 227 13.87 -9.03 13.35
CA LEU A 227 14.66 -7.98 13.97
C LEU A 227 14.83 -8.15 15.48
N GLY A 228 14.02 -9.00 16.12
CA GLY A 228 14.06 -9.26 17.55
C GLY A 228 13.20 -8.29 18.37
N ALA A 229 12.71 -8.79 19.52
CA ALA A 229 11.71 -8.10 20.35
C ALA A 229 12.20 -6.79 21.01
N GLU A 230 13.52 -6.62 21.16
CA GLU A 230 14.13 -5.42 21.75
C GLU A 230 14.21 -4.25 20.76
N THR A 231 13.97 -4.48 19.47
CA THR A 231 14.03 -3.44 18.44
C THR A 231 12.80 -2.53 18.50
N GLU A 232 13.02 -1.21 18.61
CA GLU A 232 11.93 -0.24 18.47
C GLU A 232 11.46 -0.17 17.00
N LEU A 233 10.39 -0.90 16.68
CA LEU A 233 9.83 -0.94 15.32
C LEU A 233 8.62 0.01 15.18
N GLN A 234 8.77 1.00 14.30
CA GLN A 234 7.75 2.00 13.98
C GLN A 234 7.43 2.01 12.48
N PHE A 235 6.16 2.23 12.15
CA PHE A 235 5.67 2.32 10.78
C PHE A 235 5.13 3.72 10.48
N MET A 236 5.44 4.21 9.28
CA MET A 236 4.85 5.41 8.71
C MET A 236 3.35 5.20 8.49
N GLN A 237 2.55 6.22 8.79
CA GLN A 237 1.12 6.25 8.56
C GLN A 237 0.79 7.21 7.41
N SER A 238 -0.40 7.06 6.83
CA SER A 238 -0.91 7.91 5.75
C SER A 238 -0.98 9.40 6.11
N ASN A 239 -0.99 9.75 7.40
CA ASN A 239 -1.02 11.13 7.89
C ASN A 239 0.39 11.76 8.03
N GLY A 240 1.46 11.03 7.69
CA GLY A 240 2.85 11.45 7.84
C GLY A 240 3.47 11.22 9.22
N GLY A 241 2.73 10.63 10.16
CA GLY A 241 3.21 10.27 11.50
C GLY A 241 3.76 8.84 11.58
N LEU A 242 4.50 8.54 12.64
CA LEU A 242 4.96 7.20 12.98
C LEU A 242 4.07 6.59 14.07
N THR A 243 3.80 5.29 13.95
CA THR A 243 3.13 4.51 14.99
C THR A 243 3.89 3.23 15.30
N ALA A 244 3.74 2.71 16.52
CA ALA A 244 4.32 1.42 16.88
C ALA A 244 3.70 0.28 16.06
N ALA A 245 4.50 -0.74 15.75
CA ALA A 245 4.08 -1.96 15.05
C ALA A 245 2.71 -2.51 15.48
N ARG A 246 2.48 -2.64 16.79
CA ARG A 246 1.22 -3.15 17.38
C ARG A 246 -0.02 -2.28 17.13
N ALA A 247 0.17 -0.99 16.86
CA ALA A 247 -0.90 -0.01 16.68
C ALA A 247 -1.14 0.31 15.19
N PHE A 248 -0.40 -0.35 14.28
CA PHE A 248 -0.52 -0.11 12.85
C PHE A 248 -1.72 -0.85 12.27
N ARG A 249 -2.68 -0.09 11.74
CA ARG A 249 -3.96 -0.60 11.23
C ARG A 249 -4.04 -0.48 9.70
N GLY A 250 -4.85 -1.36 9.09
CA GLY A 250 -5.14 -1.41 7.66
C GLY A 250 -5.45 -0.03 7.06
N LYS A 251 -6.37 0.69 7.69
CA LYS A 251 -6.81 2.01 7.21
C LYS A 251 -5.73 3.10 7.23
N ASP A 252 -4.70 2.97 8.06
CA ASP A 252 -3.67 4.00 8.28
C ASP A 252 -2.39 3.72 7.49
N ALA A 253 -2.34 2.61 6.75
CA ALA A 253 -1.15 2.17 6.01
C ALA A 253 -1.18 2.55 4.53
N ILE A 254 -2.34 2.95 4.02
CA ILE A 254 -2.58 3.22 2.61
C ILE A 254 -1.86 4.52 2.23
N LEU A 255 -0.97 4.47 1.22
CA LEU A 255 -0.09 5.60 0.86
C LEU A 255 0.86 6.05 2.00
N SER A 256 1.22 5.17 2.93
CA SER A 256 2.17 5.50 4.00
C SER A 256 3.60 5.79 3.52
N GLY A 257 4.10 5.06 2.51
CA GLY A 257 5.41 5.33 1.90
C GLY A 257 5.53 6.77 1.36
N PRO A 258 4.67 7.17 0.40
CA PRO A 258 4.66 8.53 -0.14
C PRO A 258 4.51 9.61 0.93
N ALA A 259 3.75 9.36 2.00
CA ALA A 259 3.59 10.30 3.11
C ALA A 259 4.94 10.65 3.77
N GLY A 260 5.84 9.69 3.93
CA GLY A 260 7.20 9.93 4.40
C GLY A 260 8.00 10.83 3.46
N GLY A 261 7.86 10.63 2.14
CA GLY A 261 8.45 11.49 1.11
C GLY A 261 7.97 12.93 1.19
N VAL A 262 6.67 13.16 1.40
CA VAL A 262 6.10 14.51 1.59
C VAL A 262 6.66 15.20 2.84
N VAL A 263 6.75 14.47 3.96
CA VAL A 263 7.31 15.00 5.21
C VAL A 263 8.79 15.38 5.03
N GLY A 264 9.58 14.50 4.41
CA GLY A 264 10.99 14.75 4.12
C GLY A 264 11.21 15.91 3.14
N MET A 265 10.41 15.98 2.08
CA MET A 265 10.42 17.08 1.10
C MET A 265 10.12 18.41 1.79
N ALA A 266 9.03 18.50 2.57
CA ALA A 266 8.64 19.73 3.24
C ALA A 266 9.73 20.22 4.21
N ALA A 267 10.27 19.33 5.05
CA ALA A 267 11.34 19.67 5.98
C ALA A 267 12.63 20.15 5.26
N THR A 268 12.99 19.48 4.15
CA THR A 268 14.16 19.86 3.34
C THR A 268 13.96 21.21 2.65
N ALA A 269 12.77 21.44 2.10
CA ALA A 269 12.41 22.68 1.44
C ALA A 269 12.42 23.86 2.41
N GLU A 270 11.84 23.70 3.60
CA GLU A 270 11.84 24.73 4.64
C GLU A 270 13.27 25.07 5.10
N ALA A 271 14.11 24.06 5.33
CA ALA A 271 15.51 24.27 5.68
C ALA A 271 16.29 25.03 4.58
N ALA A 272 15.89 24.86 3.32
CA ALA A 272 16.44 25.59 2.18
C ALA A 272 15.76 26.96 1.93
N GLY A 273 14.79 27.38 2.74
CA GLY A 273 14.09 28.66 2.62
C GLY A 273 12.92 28.66 1.64
N PHE A 274 12.48 27.50 1.16
CA PHE A 274 11.33 27.36 0.27
C PHE A 274 10.08 26.93 1.05
N SER A 275 9.09 27.82 1.15
CA SER A 275 7.82 27.54 1.81
C SER A 275 6.73 27.01 0.86
N ARG A 276 7.03 26.92 -0.44
CA ARG A 276 6.09 26.46 -1.48
C ARG A 276 6.80 25.53 -2.45
N VAL A 277 6.43 24.25 -2.44
CA VAL A 277 7.04 23.22 -3.29
C VAL A 277 6.00 22.22 -3.79
N ILE A 278 6.26 21.69 -4.97
CA ILE A 278 5.54 20.55 -5.54
C ILE A 278 6.46 19.35 -5.45
N GLY A 279 5.99 18.31 -4.76
CA GLY A 279 6.65 17.03 -4.72
C GLY A 279 6.34 16.23 -5.97
N PHE A 280 7.36 15.63 -6.56
CA PHE A 280 7.25 14.71 -7.68
C PHE A 280 8.15 13.52 -7.38
N ASP A 281 7.55 12.42 -6.95
CA ASP A 281 8.23 11.18 -6.62
C ASP A 281 7.83 10.09 -7.62
N MET A 282 8.73 9.74 -8.53
CA MET A 282 8.48 8.71 -9.54
C MET A 282 9.26 7.45 -9.21
N GLY A 283 8.54 6.41 -8.83
CA GLY A 283 9.08 5.07 -8.63
C GLY A 283 9.02 4.20 -9.89
N GLY A 284 9.14 2.89 -9.70
CA GLY A 284 9.01 1.92 -10.80
C GLY A 284 7.56 1.62 -11.20
N THR A 285 6.57 1.87 -10.36
CA THR A 285 5.16 1.50 -10.67
C THR A 285 4.24 2.72 -10.76
N SER A 286 4.51 3.74 -9.97
CA SER A 286 3.66 4.92 -9.83
C SER A 286 4.48 6.20 -9.70
N THR A 287 3.79 7.32 -9.91
CA THR A 287 4.29 8.66 -9.62
C THR A 287 3.35 9.28 -8.60
N ASP A 288 3.90 9.74 -7.50
CA ASP A 288 3.21 10.42 -6.42
C ASP A 288 3.54 11.92 -6.47
N VAL A 289 2.49 12.73 -6.59
CA VAL A 289 2.57 14.19 -6.65
C VAL A 289 1.96 14.77 -5.39
N SER A 290 2.65 15.73 -4.76
CA SER A 290 2.16 16.40 -3.56
C SER A 290 2.41 17.90 -3.63
N HIS A 291 1.72 18.64 -2.77
CA HIS A 291 1.91 20.08 -2.66
C HIS A 291 2.15 20.46 -1.20
N TYR A 292 3.09 21.37 -0.98
CA TYR A 292 3.36 21.97 0.31
C TYR A 292 3.43 23.49 0.16
N ALA A 293 2.62 24.21 0.93
CA ALA A 293 2.55 25.67 0.90
C ALA A 293 2.51 26.26 2.34
N GLY A 294 3.52 25.94 3.14
CA GLY A 294 3.65 26.38 4.54
C GLY A 294 2.79 25.60 5.55
N ALA A 295 2.02 24.63 5.07
CA ALA A 295 1.30 23.66 5.88
C ALA A 295 1.09 22.37 5.08
N TYR A 296 0.99 21.25 5.78
CA TYR A 296 0.63 19.97 5.16
C TYR A 296 -0.84 19.97 4.73
N GLU A 297 -1.08 19.76 3.44
CA GLU A 297 -2.41 19.54 2.90
C GLU A 297 -2.91 18.16 3.32
N ARG A 298 -4.15 18.09 3.82
CA ARG A 298 -4.74 16.88 4.36
C ARG A 298 -6.13 16.67 3.81
N VAL A 299 -6.40 15.44 3.42
CA VAL A 299 -7.73 14.97 3.04
C VAL A 299 -8.25 14.01 4.09
N SER A 300 -9.56 14.10 4.37
CA SER A 300 -10.24 13.21 5.30
C SER A 300 -11.03 12.11 4.62
N GLU A 301 -11.20 12.19 3.30
CA GLU A 301 -11.95 11.24 2.49
C GLU A 301 -11.25 11.07 1.14
N LYS A 302 -10.99 9.82 0.75
CA LYS A 302 -10.37 9.50 -0.53
C LYS A 302 -10.85 8.16 -1.04
N ALA A 303 -11.02 8.05 -2.36
CA ALA A 303 -11.25 6.78 -3.02
C ALA A 303 -9.91 6.21 -3.52
N VAL A 304 -9.56 5.00 -3.09
CA VAL A 304 -8.37 4.27 -3.54
C VAL A 304 -8.80 2.89 -4.03
N ALA A 305 -8.50 2.55 -5.28
CA ALA A 305 -8.91 1.30 -5.92
C ALA A 305 -10.42 0.98 -5.82
N GLY A 306 -11.28 2.01 -5.77
CA GLY A 306 -12.73 1.87 -5.59
C GLY A 306 -13.18 1.73 -4.13
N ALA A 307 -12.26 1.56 -3.17
CA ALA A 307 -12.56 1.60 -1.74
C ALA A 307 -12.58 3.06 -1.24
N ARG A 308 -13.63 3.41 -0.49
CA ARG A 308 -13.82 4.77 0.05
C ARG A 308 -13.28 4.80 1.48
N LEU A 309 -12.26 5.59 1.74
CA LEU A 309 -11.57 5.63 3.02
C LEU A 309 -11.77 6.98 3.67
N ARG A 310 -12.17 6.96 4.94
CA ARG A 310 -12.37 8.15 5.76
C ARG A 310 -11.37 8.18 6.92
N ALA A 311 -10.11 8.41 6.57
CA ALA A 311 -9.01 8.58 7.52
C ALA A 311 -8.26 9.88 7.21
N PRO A 312 -7.66 10.56 8.22
CA PRO A 312 -6.76 11.67 7.95
C PRO A 312 -5.54 11.19 7.15
N MET A 313 -5.32 11.78 5.98
CA MET A 313 -4.20 11.43 5.09
C MET A 313 -3.58 12.71 4.55
N LEU A 314 -2.29 12.68 4.22
CA LEU A 314 -1.68 13.72 3.39
C LEU A 314 -2.30 13.70 1.99
N ASP A 315 -2.50 14.89 1.42
CA ASP A 315 -3.04 14.99 0.07
C ASP A 315 -1.95 14.69 -0.98
N ILE A 316 -2.03 13.50 -1.56
CA ILE A 316 -1.05 12.95 -2.49
C ILE A 316 -1.81 12.43 -3.71
N HIS A 317 -1.45 12.88 -4.91
CA HIS A 317 -2.02 12.38 -6.15
C HIS A 317 -1.13 11.31 -6.74
N THR A 318 -1.64 10.08 -6.83
CA THR A 318 -0.91 8.96 -7.43
C THR A 318 -1.38 8.75 -8.87
N VAL A 319 -0.43 8.69 -9.79
CA VAL A 319 -0.64 8.29 -11.19
C VAL A 319 0.02 6.92 -11.41
N ALA A 320 -0.67 6.00 -12.07
CA ALA A 320 -0.14 4.67 -12.44
C ALA A 320 0.85 4.77 -13.62
N ALA A 321 1.92 5.53 -13.43
CA ALA A 321 3.00 5.73 -14.38
C ALA A 321 4.32 5.78 -13.61
N GLY A 322 5.31 4.99 -14.01
CA GLY A 322 6.63 4.93 -13.38
C GLY A 322 7.66 4.26 -14.29
N GLY A 323 8.87 4.03 -13.79
CA GLY A 323 9.96 3.44 -14.57
C GLY A 323 9.64 2.07 -15.19
N GLY A 324 8.80 1.26 -14.55
CA GLY A 324 8.37 -0.05 -15.02
C GLY A 324 7.13 -0.02 -15.91
N SER A 325 6.51 1.14 -16.17
CA SER A 325 5.33 1.22 -17.04
C SER A 325 5.64 0.64 -18.42
N ILE A 326 4.84 -0.33 -18.84
CA ILE A 326 5.11 -1.16 -20.01
C ILE A 326 4.91 -0.34 -21.28
N CYS A 327 5.93 -0.34 -22.14
CA CYS A 327 5.92 0.26 -23.47
C CYS A 327 5.54 -0.82 -24.50
N ARG A 328 4.44 -0.62 -25.24
CA ARG A 328 3.96 -1.57 -26.25
C ARG A 328 3.40 -0.87 -27.48
N PHE A 329 3.37 -1.59 -28.59
CA PHE A 329 2.61 -1.21 -29.78
C PHE A 329 1.31 -2.01 -29.84
N ASP A 330 0.17 -1.34 -29.99
CA ASP A 330 -1.15 -1.99 -30.00
C ASP A 330 -1.64 -2.39 -31.41
N GLY A 331 -0.76 -2.28 -32.42
CA GLY A 331 -1.11 -2.44 -33.84
C GLY A 331 -1.43 -1.12 -34.54
N SER A 332 -1.64 -0.03 -33.79
CA SER A 332 -1.93 1.31 -34.35
C SER A 332 -1.05 2.42 -33.79
N ARG A 333 -0.75 2.39 -32.49
CA ARG A 333 0.04 3.41 -31.79
C ARG A 333 0.88 2.79 -30.68
N LEU A 334 1.94 3.51 -30.31
CA LEU A 334 2.71 3.23 -29.11
C LEU A 334 1.91 3.66 -27.87
N ARG A 335 1.94 2.83 -26.84
CA ARG A 335 1.29 3.08 -25.55
C ARG A 335 2.25 2.78 -24.42
N VAL A 336 2.09 3.52 -23.34
CA VAL A 336 2.82 3.33 -22.09
C VAL A 336 1.82 3.13 -20.95
N GLY A 337 1.95 2.02 -20.24
CA GLY A 337 1.05 1.64 -19.15
C GLY A 337 -0.40 1.35 -19.57
N PRO A 338 -1.34 1.30 -18.61
CA PRO A 338 -1.13 1.49 -17.17
C PRO A 338 -0.40 0.32 -16.46
N GLU A 339 -0.23 -0.82 -17.12
CA GLU A 339 0.47 -1.97 -16.56
C GLU A 339 1.96 -1.68 -16.30
N SER A 340 2.51 -2.27 -15.24
CA SER A 340 3.93 -2.15 -14.84
C SER A 340 4.61 -3.50 -14.85
N ALA A 341 5.89 -3.52 -15.23
CA ALA A 341 6.77 -4.68 -15.17
C ALA A 341 7.23 -5.01 -13.73
N GLY A 342 7.09 -4.07 -12.78
CA GLY A 342 7.45 -4.27 -11.37
C GLY A 342 8.96 -4.50 -11.14
N ALA A 343 9.30 -5.25 -10.09
CA ALA A 343 10.67 -5.75 -9.85
C ALA A 343 10.94 -7.10 -10.50
N ASP A 344 9.91 -7.93 -10.65
CA ASP A 344 9.98 -9.30 -11.15
C ASP A 344 8.76 -9.58 -12.05
N PRO A 345 8.95 -9.86 -13.35
CA PRO A 345 10.24 -9.98 -14.05
C PRO A 345 10.96 -8.64 -14.26
N GLY A 346 10.29 -7.50 -14.02
CA GLY A 346 10.88 -6.18 -14.21
C GLY A 346 11.10 -5.79 -15.68
N PRO A 347 11.68 -4.61 -15.95
CA PRO A 347 12.13 -4.19 -17.27
C PRO A 347 13.02 -5.22 -17.99
N VAL A 348 13.12 -5.15 -19.32
CA VAL A 348 14.06 -5.97 -20.11
C VAL A 348 15.48 -5.87 -19.55
N ALA A 349 15.89 -4.66 -19.17
CA ALA A 349 17.20 -4.38 -18.60
C ALA A 349 17.51 -5.17 -17.31
N TYR A 350 16.52 -5.74 -16.62
CA TYR A 350 16.71 -6.44 -15.33
C TYR A 350 17.16 -7.89 -15.50
N ARG A 351 17.31 -8.38 -16.74
CA ARG A 351 17.83 -9.73 -17.06
C ARG A 351 16.92 -10.89 -16.61
N ARG A 352 15.61 -10.65 -16.46
CA ARG A 352 14.62 -11.67 -16.04
C ARG A 352 13.50 -11.91 -17.05
N GLY A 353 13.69 -11.50 -18.31
CA GLY A 353 12.77 -11.78 -19.41
C GLY A 353 11.46 -10.98 -19.37
N GLY A 354 11.45 -9.82 -18.70
CA GLY A 354 10.27 -8.95 -18.67
C GLY A 354 10.14 -8.05 -19.90
N PRO A 355 9.04 -7.27 -19.99
CA PRO A 355 8.69 -6.46 -21.16
C PRO A 355 9.45 -5.13 -21.22
N LEU A 356 9.43 -4.48 -22.40
CA LEU A 356 9.93 -3.10 -22.55
C LEU A 356 9.16 -2.13 -21.65
N SER A 357 9.87 -1.18 -21.06
CA SER A 357 9.36 -0.21 -20.10
C SER A 357 10.02 1.16 -20.24
N ILE A 358 9.55 2.16 -19.46
CA ILE A 358 10.17 3.49 -19.39
C ILE A 358 11.64 3.42 -18.96
N THR A 359 12.01 2.48 -18.08
CA THR A 359 13.39 2.26 -17.63
C THR A 359 14.29 1.88 -18.81
N ASP A 360 13.78 1.02 -19.70
CA ASP A 360 14.49 0.62 -20.91
C ASP A 360 14.63 1.80 -21.87
N CYS A 361 13.60 2.65 -22.02
CA CYS A 361 13.71 3.90 -22.79
C CYS A 361 14.79 4.83 -22.21
N ASN A 362 14.83 5.02 -20.90
CA ASN A 362 15.82 5.88 -20.25
C ASN A 362 17.24 5.33 -20.38
N LEU A 363 17.40 4.01 -20.37
CA LEU A 363 18.67 3.35 -20.66
C LEU A 363 19.09 3.54 -22.11
N MET A 364 18.16 3.33 -23.06
CA MET A 364 18.41 3.50 -24.50
C MET A 364 18.82 4.93 -24.85
N LEU A 365 18.20 5.92 -24.21
CA LEU A 365 18.49 7.35 -24.38
C LEU A 365 19.73 7.83 -23.60
N GLY A 366 20.39 6.97 -22.82
CA GLY A 366 21.54 7.33 -21.99
C GLY A 366 21.22 8.24 -20.80
N LYS A 367 19.93 8.45 -20.46
CA LYS A 367 19.51 9.14 -19.24
C LYS A 367 19.80 8.32 -18.00
N LEU A 368 19.75 7.00 -18.14
CA LEU A 368 20.13 6.03 -17.12
C LEU A 368 21.44 5.37 -17.53
N ARG A 369 22.48 5.54 -16.71
CA ARG A 369 23.80 4.97 -16.95
C ARG A 369 23.98 3.70 -16.11
N PRO A 370 24.25 2.52 -16.71
CA PRO A 370 24.42 1.28 -15.97
C PRO A 370 25.47 1.33 -14.86
N GLU A 371 26.54 2.10 -15.06
CA GLU A 371 27.65 2.27 -14.11
C GLU A 371 27.28 3.02 -12.82
N ASP A 372 26.23 3.86 -12.87
CA ASP A 372 25.73 4.59 -11.70
C ASP A 372 24.52 3.89 -11.05
N PHE A 373 24.07 2.78 -11.64
CA PHE A 373 22.93 2.03 -11.16
C PHE A 373 23.39 0.85 -10.29
N PRO A 374 22.68 0.50 -9.20
CA PRO A 374 23.05 -0.66 -8.39
C PRO A 374 23.13 -1.94 -9.22
N ALA A 375 24.27 -2.61 -9.14
CA ALA A 375 24.50 -3.90 -9.78
C ALA A 375 23.84 -5.00 -8.93
N VAL A 376 22.53 -5.15 -9.08
CA VAL A 376 21.69 -6.09 -8.29
C VAL A 376 20.97 -7.11 -9.16
N PHE A 377 21.38 -7.26 -10.43
CA PHE A 377 20.70 -8.07 -11.44
C PHE A 377 21.49 -9.33 -11.79
N GLY A 378 20.87 -10.19 -12.61
CA GLY A 378 21.45 -11.44 -13.06
C GLY A 378 21.34 -12.58 -12.03
N PRO A 379 21.82 -13.79 -12.39
CA PRO A 379 21.72 -14.98 -11.53
C PRO A 379 22.41 -14.77 -10.18
N ASP A 380 23.57 -14.10 -10.19
CA ASP A 380 24.41 -13.84 -9.01
C ASP A 380 24.10 -12.50 -8.33
N GLY A 381 23.14 -11.72 -8.86
CA GLY A 381 22.61 -10.50 -8.24
C GLY A 381 23.66 -9.40 -8.07
N ASP A 382 24.62 -9.36 -8.97
CA ASP A 382 25.81 -8.52 -8.98
C ASP A 382 26.09 -7.91 -10.37
N LEU A 383 25.19 -8.10 -11.33
CA LEU A 383 25.32 -7.59 -12.69
C LEU A 383 24.62 -6.23 -12.85
N PRO A 384 25.14 -5.36 -13.75
CA PRO A 384 24.48 -4.11 -14.12
C PRO A 384 23.29 -4.36 -15.07
N LEU A 385 22.54 -3.29 -15.35
CA LEU A 385 21.47 -3.27 -16.35
C LEU A 385 21.95 -3.79 -17.72
N ASP A 386 21.09 -4.53 -18.42
CA ASP A 386 21.42 -5.11 -19.73
C ASP A 386 21.04 -4.20 -20.90
N ALA A 387 21.97 -3.30 -21.25
CA ALA A 387 21.80 -2.40 -22.39
C ALA A 387 21.70 -3.13 -23.74
N ALA A 388 22.30 -4.32 -23.89
CA ALA A 388 22.28 -5.07 -25.14
C ALA A 388 20.90 -5.72 -25.36
N ALA A 389 20.34 -6.33 -24.31
CA ALA A 389 18.98 -6.87 -24.35
C ALA A 389 17.95 -5.78 -24.65
N VAL A 390 18.10 -4.58 -24.08
CA VAL A 390 17.23 -3.44 -24.35
C VAL A 390 17.28 -3.01 -25.82
N ARG A 391 18.48 -2.88 -26.41
CA ARG A 391 18.62 -2.55 -27.85
C ARG A 391 17.90 -3.58 -28.72
N ALA A 392 18.15 -4.86 -28.50
CA ALA A 392 17.51 -5.93 -29.25
C ALA A 392 15.97 -5.91 -29.12
N ALA A 393 15.45 -5.61 -27.94
CA ALA A 393 14.00 -5.50 -27.73
C ALA A 393 13.40 -4.28 -28.46
N PHE A 394 14.09 -3.13 -28.49
CA PHE A 394 13.65 -1.98 -29.27
C PHE A 394 13.72 -2.22 -30.78
N ASP A 395 14.74 -2.93 -31.27
CA ASP A 395 14.83 -3.32 -32.68
C ASP A 395 13.62 -4.18 -33.09
N GLN A 396 13.22 -5.12 -32.23
CA GLN A 396 12.01 -5.93 -32.45
C GLN A 396 10.73 -5.08 -32.45
N LEU A 397 10.61 -4.12 -31.53
CA LEU A 397 9.46 -3.22 -31.48
C LEU A 397 9.38 -2.34 -32.74
N CYS A 398 10.52 -1.82 -33.21
CA CYS A 398 10.58 -1.03 -34.44
C CYS A 398 10.15 -1.87 -35.64
N ALA A 399 10.66 -3.09 -35.78
CA ALA A 399 10.25 -4.01 -36.84
C ALA A 399 8.73 -4.30 -36.82
N GLN A 400 8.12 -4.41 -35.64
CA GLN A 400 6.66 -4.57 -35.51
C GLN A 400 5.89 -3.33 -35.98
N VAL A 401 6.35 -2.13 -35.61
CA VAL A 401 5.74 -0.86 -36.02
C VAL A 401 5.87 -0.67 -37.53
N GLU A 402 7.03 -0.94 -38.10
CA GLU A 402 7.27 -0.86 -39.54
C GLU A 402 6.37 -1.82 -40.31
N ALA A 403 6.29 -3.09 -39.87
CA ALA A 403 5.45 -4.09 -40.50
C ALA A 403 3.96 -3.71 -40.49
N ALA A 404 3.48 -3.05 -39.44
CA ALA A 404 2.08 -2.65 -39.31
C ALA A 404 1.74 -1.34 -40.03
N THR A 405 2.67 -0.39 -40.09
CA THR A 405 2.40 0.97 -40.56
C THR A 405 3.00 1.30 -41.92
N GLY A 406 3.96 0.50 -42.40
CA GLY A 406 4.75 0.76 -43.61
C GLY A 406 5.67 1.98 -43.50
N ARG A 407 5.83 2.55 -42.29
CA ARG A 407 6.70 3.69 -42.02
C ARG A 407 7.94 3.23 -41.26
N PRO A 408 9.16 3.69 -41.64
CA PRO A 408 10.37 3.38 -40.89
C PRO A 408 10.24 3.81 -39.43
N ALA A 409 10.71 2.99 -38.50
CA ALA A 409 10.75 3.28 -37.08
C ALA A 409 12.21 3.25 -36.62
N ASP A 410 12.66 4.35 -36.02
CA ASP A 410 13.99 4.46 -35.41
C ASP A 410 13.81 4.44 -33.89
N PRO A 411 14.51 3.56 -33.16
CA PRO A 411 14.38 3.47 -31.71
C PRO A 411 14.90 4.72 -30.96
N LEU A 412 15.59 5.65 -31.63
CA LEU A 412 16.14 6.89 -31.06
C LEU A 412 15.53 8.18 -31.65
N ALA A 413 14.69 8.09 -32.69
CA ALA A 413 13.98 9.23 -33.26
C ALA A 413 12.68 9.52 -32.48
#